data_AF-A0A0Q9N345-F1
#
_entry.id   AF-A0A0Q9N345-F1
#
_cell.length_a   1.000
_cell.length_b   1.000
_cell.length_c   1.000
_cell.angle_alpha   90.00
_cell.angle_beta   90.00
_cell.angle_gamma   90.00
#
_symmetry.space_group_name_H-M   'P 1'
#
loop_
_entity.id
_entity.type
_entity.pdbx_description
1 polymer ?
#
loop_
_entity_poly.entity_id
_entity_poly.type
_entity_poly.pdbx_seq_one_letter_code
_entity_poly.pdbx_strand_id
1 'polypeptide(L)'
;MLEMIIQLLSEAGARLPSKVGQTMGIVGGIVIGQAAVQAGFTSNILIIIVALSALSSFTTPVFAMANTIRIIRFPVILSAGIMGGLGIAVSIAFLVLHLLRQSSLGQPYFYPPYSIENKNKRDGLIRIPYKLAPKRSVFANNGENNNLKGNTDIDE
;
A
#
# COMPACT_ATOMS: atom_id res chain seq x y z
N MET A 1 -20.74 5.87 0.61
CA MET A 1 -21.01 7.16 1.27
C MET A 1 -20.12 7.39 2.49
N LEU A 2 -20.16 6.50 3.50
CA LEU A 2 -19.40 6.66 4.76
C LEU A 2 -17.89 6.89 4.55
N GLU A 3 -17.25 6.07 3.69
CA GLU A 3 -15.83 6.21 3.31
C GLU A 3 -15.47 7.57 2.72
N MET A 4 -16.37 8.14 1.89
CA MET A 4 -16.15 9.46 1.28
C MET A 4 -16.18 10.57 2.34
N ILE A 5 -17.12 10.49 3.29
CA ILE A 5 -17.26 11.48 4.36
C ILE A 5 -16.03 11.45 5.28
N ILE A 6 -15.53 10.26 5.63
CA ILE A 6 -14.35 10.10 6.49
C ILE A 6 -13.09 10.67 5.83
N GLN A 7 -12.93 10.45 4.51
CA GLN A 7 -11.81 11.00 3.77
C GLN A 7 -11.87 12.53 3.65
N LEU A 8 -13.07 13.08 3.40
CA LEU A 8 -13.29 14.53 3.38
C LEU A 8 -13.01 15.17 4.73
N LEU A 9 -13.48 14.56 5.82
CA LEU A 9 -13.18 14.99 7.20
C LEU A 9 -11.68 14.97 7.49
N SER A 10 -10.98 13.93 7.04
CA SER A 10 -9.54 13.79 7.28
C SER A 10 -8.72 14.81 6.48
N GLU A 11 -9.11 15.12 5.25
CA GLU A 11 -8.45 16.15 4.44
C GLU A 11 -8.75 17.56 4.93
N ALA A 12 -9.98 17.83 5.35
CA ALA A 12 -10.34 19.08 6.01
C ALA A 12 -9.57 19.24 7.33
N GLY A 13 -9.51 18.18 8.14
CA GLY A 13 -8.78 18.17 9.40
C GLY A 13 -7.27 18.39 9.23
N ALA A 14 -6.67 17.82 8.18
CA ALA A 14 -5.26 18.02 7.87
C ALA A 14 -4.91 19.45 7.42
N ARG A 15 -5.90 20.21 6.92
CA ARG A 15 -5.72 21.61 6.48
C ARG A 15 -6.05 22.64 7.57
N LEU A 16 -6.65 22.22 8.69
CA LEU A 16 -7.05 23.10 9.78
C LEU A 16 -5.99 23.15 10.90
N PRO A 17 -5.87 24.27 11.64
CA PRO A 17 -5.01 24.34 12.83
C PRO A 17 -5.39 23.26 13.86
N SER A 18 -4.39 22.72 14.57
CA SER A 18 -4.53 21.53 15.44
C SER A 18 -5.68 21.60 16.44
N LYS A 19 -5.98 22.78 17.00
CA LYS A 19 -7.11 22.99 17.93
C LYS A 19 -8.49 22.85 17.27
N VAL A 20 -8.61 23.22 15.99
CA VAL A 20 -9.86 23.14 15.22
C VAL A 20 -10.04 21.73 14.63
N GLY A 21 -8.95 21.10 14.19
CA GLY A 21 -8.95 19.73 13.66
C GLY A 21 -9.43 18.70 14.69
N GLN A 22 -9.02 18.82 15.96
CA GLN A 22 -9.47 17.92 17.03
C GLN A 22 -10.98 18.04 17.28
N THR A 23 -11.49 19.27 17.37
CA THR A 23 -12.93 19.51 17.57
C THR A 23 -13.76 18.99 16.38
N MET A 24 -13.30 19.21 15.15
CA MET A 24 -13.96 18.69 13.95
C MET A 24 -13.96 17.16 13.90
N GLY A 25 -12.91 16.50 14.37
CA GLY A 25 -12.86 15.04 14.48
C GLY A 25 -13.89 14.48 15.48
N ILE A 26 -14.02 15.11 16.66
CA ILE A 26 -14.97 14.68 17.69
C ILE A 26 -16.41 14.93 17.25
N VAL A 27 -16.73 16.16 16.83
CA VAL A 27 -18.08 16.53 16.40
C VAL A 27 -18.48 15.79 15.13
N GLY A 28 -17.57 15.71 14.14
CA GLY A 28 -17.80 14.98 12.90
C GLY A 28 -18.04 13.48 13.13
N GLY A 29 -17.23 12.83 13.97
CA GLY A 29 -17.40 11.40 14.26
C GLY A 29 -18.73 11.07 14.94
N ILE A 30 -19.11 11.83 15.96
CA ILE A 30 -20.34 11.57 16.74
C ILE A 30 -21.58 11.96 15.92
N VAL A 31 -21.63 13.17 15.36
CA VAL A 31 -22.83 13.68 14.67
C VAL A 31 -23.07 12.92 13.37
N ILE A 32 -22.04 12.69 12.56
CA ILE A 32 -22.19 11.95 11.30
C ILE A 32 -22.45 10.47 11.57
N GLY A 33 -21.78 9.88 12.58
CA GLY A 33 -22.01 8.50 12.96
C GLY A 33 -23.46 8.26 13.38
N GLN A 34 -24.02 9.13 14.23
CA GLN A 34 -25.42 9.04 14.65
C GLN A 34 -26.39 9.28 13.48
N ALA A 35 -26.14 10.32 12.66
CA ALA A 35 -26.97 10.61 11.49
C ALA A 35 -26.98 9.45 10.48
N ALA A 36 -25.84 8.77 10.27
CA ALA A 36 -25.73 7.65 9.35
C ALA A 36 -26.52 6.41 9.81
N VAL A 37 -26.61 6.17 11.12
CA VAL A 37 -27.44 5.09 11.70
C VAL A 37 -28.92 5.46 11.64
N GLN A 38 -29.28 6.68 12.06
CA GLN A 38 -30.67 7.15 12.09
C GLN A 38 -31.30 7.21 10.69
N ALA A 39 -30.52 7.59 9.68
CA ALA A 39 -30.95 7.61 8.29
C ALA A 39 -30.99 6.23 7.62
N GLY A 40 -30.58 5.16 8.32
CA GLY A 40 -30.58 3.79 7.80
C GLY A 40 -29.55 3.52 6.70
N PHE A 41 -28.62 4.43 6.43
CA PHE A 41 -27.59 4.25 5.41
C PHE A 41 -26.54 3.21 5.79
N THR A 42 -26.38 2.93 7.08
CA THR A 42 -25.31 2.05 7.57
C THR A 42 -25.71 1.31 8.85
N SER A 43 -25.33 0.03 8.97
CA SER A 43 -25.50 -0.76 10.21
C SER A 43 -24.35 -0.51 11.21
N ASN A 44 -24.61 -0.74 12.51
CA ASN A 44 -23.64 -0.60 13.60
C ASN A 44 -22.35 -1.40 13.33
N ILE A 45 -22.46 -2.61 12.78
CA ILE A 45 -21.29 -3.45 12.43
C ILE A 45 -20.40 -2.75 11.40
N LEU A 46 -20.99 -2.16 10.37
CA LEU A 46 -20.24 -1.54 9.28
C LEU A 46 -19.48 -0.31 9.77
N ILE A 47 -20.09 0.47 10.66
CA ILE A 47 -19.45 1.64 11.28
C ILE A 47 -18.19 1.22 12.06
N ILE A 48 -18.24 0.12 12.81
CA ILE A 48 -17.07 -0.40 13.54
C ILE A 48 -15.95 -0.80 12.58
N ILE A 49 -16.28 -1.56 11.52
CA ILE A 49 -15.28 -2.01 10.54
C ILE A 49 -14.61 -0.80 9.84
N VAL A 50 -15.40 0.21 9.46
CA VAL A 50 -14.86 1.39 8.80
C VAL A 50 -14.05 2.26 9.76
N ALA A 51 -14.45 2.38 11.02
CA ALA A 51 -13.66 3.08 12.04
C ALA A 51 -12.28 2.42 12.22
N LEU A 52 -12.23 1.08 12.33
CA LEU A 52 -10.96 0.34 12.43
C LEU A 52 -10.08 0.54 11.18
N SER A 53 -10.68 0.48 9.99
CA SER A 53 -10.01 0.77 8.71
C SER A 53 -9.41 2.19 8.68
N ALA A 54 -10.17 3.19 9.14
CA ALA A 54 -9.71 4.57 9.22
C ALA A 54 -8.57 4.75 10.22
N LEU A 55 -8.66 4.14 11.41
CA LEU A 55 -7.57 4.16 12.41
C LEU A 55 -6.30 3.52 11.87
N SER A 56 -6.41 2.39 11.17
CA SER A 56 -5.27 1.71 10.55
C SER A 56 -4.59 2.58 9.49
N SER A 57 -5.35 3.43 8.79
CA SER A 57 -4.78 4.35 7.81
C SER A 57 -3.84 5.39 8.42
N PHE A 58 -3.98 5.73 9.72
CA PHE A 58 -3.07 6.65 10.40
C PHE A 58 -1.73 6.00 10.79
N THR A 59 -1.59 4.68 10.70
CA THR A 59 -0.32 3.99 10.93
C THR A 59 0.70 4.24 9.81
N THR A 60 0.26 4.62 8.61
CA THR A 60 1.17 4.89 7.48
C THR A 60 1.82 6.28 7.64
N PRO A 61 3.14 6.40 7.89
CA PRO A 61 3.77 7.69 8.18
C PRO A 61 4.00 8.55 6.92
N VAL A 62 3.80 8.00 5.72
CA VAL A 62 4.09 8.65 4.44
C VAL A 62 2.82 9.24 3.82
N PHE A 63 2.64 10.57 3.93
CA PHE A 63 1.48 11.29 3.37
C PHE A 63 1.29 11.09 1.87
N ALA A 64 2.38 11.02 1.09
CA ALA A 64 2.31 10.77 -0.35
C ALA A 64 1.68 9.39 -0.69
N MET A 65 1.95 8.39 0.17
CA MET A 65 1.39 7.05 0.03
C MET A 65 -0.11 7.04 0.37
N ALA A 66 -0.51 7.77 1.43
CA ALA A 66 -1.90 7.93 1.81
C ALA A 66 -2.74 8.61 0.71
N ASN A 67 -2.20 9.65 0.05
CA ASN A 67 -2.89 10.31 -1.06
C ASN A 67 -3.01 9.40 -2.30
N THR A 68 -2.00 8.57 -2.57
CA THR A 68 -2.05 7.59 -3.67
C THR A 68 -3.13 6.54 -3.42
N ILE A 69 -3.22 6.01 -2.20
CA ILE A 69 -4.27 5.07 -1.79
C ILE A 69 -5.66 5.70 -1.89
N ARG A 70 -5.79 7.00 -1.57
CA ARG A 70 -7.04 7.76 -1.74
C ARG A 70 -7.52 7.78 -3.19
N ILE A 71 -6.63 8.10 -4.14
CA ILE A 71 -6.97 8.15 -5.56
C ILE A 71 -7.39 6.76 -6.07
N ILE A 72 -6.73 5.70 -5.61
CA ILE A 72 -7.03 4.31 -5.99
C ILE A 72 -8.36 3.82 -5.38
N ARG A 73 -8.74 4.28 -4.18
CA ARG A 73 -9.98 3.84 -3.51
C ARG A 73 -11.24 4.25 -4.25
N PHE A 74 -11.30 5.44 -4.83
CA PHE A 74 -12.48 5.92 -5.56
C PHE A 74 -12.92 5.03 -6.74
N PRO A 75 -12.04 4.64 -7.68
CA PRO A 75 -12.42 3.76 -8.78
C PRO A 75 -12.80 2.35 -8.30
N VAL A 76 -12.18 1.83 -7.23
CA VAL A 76 -12.55 0.54 -6.62
C VAL A 76 -13.95 0.59 -6.01
N ILE A 77 -14.32 1.69 -5.34
CA ILE A 77 -15.67 1.87 -4.77
C ILE A 77 -16.71 2.06 -5.88
N LEU A 78 -16.36 2.80 -6.94
CA LEU A 78 -17.27 3.05 -8.06
C LEU A 78 -17.57 1.77 -8.83
N SER A 79 -16.54 0.98 -9.15
CA SER A 79 -16.70 -0.32 -9.82
C SER A 79 -17.47 -1.32 -8.96
N ALA A 80 -17.21 -1.35 -7.65
CA ALA A 80 -17.97 -2.14 -6.69
C ALA A 80 -19.44 -1.71 -6.61
N GLY A 81 -19.73 -0.41 -6.78
CA GLY A 81 -21.10 0.10 -6.81
C GLY A 81 -21.88 -0.32 -8.06
N ILE A 82 -21.21 -0.40 -9.22
CA ILE A 82 -21.86 -0.74 -10.50
C ILE A 82 -22.00 -2.26 -10.67
N MET A 83 -20.95 -3.03 -10.34
CA MET A 83 -20.87 -4.48 -10.62
C MET A 83 -20.85 -5.35 -9.35
N GLY A 84 -21.02 -4.76 -8.16
CA GLY A 84 -20.99 -5.48 -6.89
C GLY A 84 -19.63 -6.15 -6.61
N GLY A 85 -19.67 -7.38 -6.09
CA GLY A 85 -18.46 -8.16 -5.78
C GLY A 85 -17.57 -8.44 -7.00
N LEU A 86 -18.14 -8.54 -8.20
CA LEU A 86 -17.37 -8.69 -9.44
C LEU A 86 -16.55 -7.45 -9.75
N GLY A 87 -17.09 -6.25 -9.49
CA GLY A 87 -16.38 -4.99 -9.65
C GLY A 87 -15.15 -4.91 -8.75
N ILE A 88 -15.25 -5.41 -7.52
CA ILE A 88 -14.11 -5.50 -6.60
C ILE A 88 -13.03 -6.43 -7.16
N ALA A 89 -13.41 -7.63 -7.62
CA ALA A 89 -12.46 -8.60 -8.17
C ALA A 89 -11.71 -8.05 -9.40
N VAL A 90 -12.43 -7.44 -10.34
CA VAL A 90 -11.84 -6.81 -11.53
C VAL A 90 -10.92 -5.65 -11.15
N SER A 91 -11.33 -4.82 -10.19
CA SER A 91 -10.52 -3.66 -9.76
C SER A 91 -9.26 -4.07 -9.03
N ILE A 92 -9.32 -5.14 -8.23
CA ILE A 92 -8.15 -5.73 -7.60
C ILE A 92 -7.23 -6.33 -8.67
N ALA A 93 -7.76 -7.09 -9.63
CA ALA A 93 -6.95 -7.65 -10.71
C ALA A 93 -6.25 -6.56 -11.54
N PHE A 94 -6.97 -5.48 -11.86
CA PHE A 94 -6.42 -4.30 -12.53
C PHE A 94 -5.31 -3.64 -11.69
N LEU A 95 -5.52 -3.50 -10.38
CA LEU A 95 -4.52 -2.96 -9.46
C LEU A 95 -3.24 -3.80 -9.46
N VAL A 96 -3.35 -5.13 -9.39
CA VAL A 96 -2.20 -6.02 -9.42
C VAL A 96 -1.47 -5.91 -10.75
N LEU A 97 -2.19 -5.90 -11.89
CA LEU A 97 -1.57 -5.72 -13.20
C LEU A 97 -0.83 -4.38 -13.31
N HIS A 98 -1.40 -3.31 -12.75
CA HIS A 98 -0.76 -2.00 -12.71
C HIS A 98 0.52 -2.02 -11.87
N LEU A 99 0.51 -2.68 -10.72
CA LEU A 99 1.67 -2.83 -9.84
C LEU A 99 2.77 -3.71 -10.47
N LEU A 100 2.41 -4.71 -11.28
CA LEU A 100 3.37 -5.51 -12.03
C LEU A 100 4.10 -4.70 -13.11
N ARG A 101 3.43 -3.69 -13.68
CA ARG A 101 4.04 -2.78 -14.66
C ARG A 101 4.99 -1.75 -14.01
N GLN A 102 4.83 -1.50 -12.71
CA GLN A 102 5.75 -0.63 -11.96
C GLN A 102 7.05 -1.38 -11.69
N SER A 103 8.12 -0.99 -12.39
CA SER A 103 9.48 -1.47 -12.12
C SER A 103 10.09 -0.67 -10.97
N SER A 104 10.52 -1.34 -9.89
CA SER A 104 11.28 -0.72 -8.81
C SER A 104 12.75 -1.08 -8.98
N LEU A 105 13.62 -0.09 -9.20
CA LEU A 105 15.09 -0.27 -9.22
C LEU A 105 15.58 -1.42 -10.14
N GLY A 106 14.94 -1.60 -11.30
CA GLY A 106 15.31 -2.62 -12.29
C GLY A 106 14.74 -4.04 -12.04
N GLN A 107 13.91 -4.25 -11.03
CA GLN A 107 13.14 -5.49 -10.83
C GLN A 107 11.62 -5.24 -10.77
N PRO A 108 10.80 -6.20 -11.23
CA PRO A 108 9.35 -6.14 -11.03
C PRO A 108 9.01 -6.01 -9.55
N TYR A 109 8.05 -5.15 -9.18
CA TYR A 109 7.66 -4.91 -7.78
C TYR A 109 7.22 -6.20 -7.03
N PHE A 110 6.78 -7.21 -7.78
CA PHE A 110 6.41 -8.56 -7.29
C PHE A 110 7.52 -9.60 -7.45
N TYR A 111 8.75 -9.22 -7.79
CA TYR A 111 9.85 -10.20 -7.82
C TYR A 111 9.94 -10.84 -6.43
N PRO A 112 9.81 -12.18 -6.33
CA PRO A 112 9.74 -12.84 -5.04
C PRO A 112 11.00 -12.51 -4.24
N PRO A 113 10.89 -11.93 -3.02
CA PRO A 113 12.05 -11.80 -2.15
C PRO A 113 12.61 -13.16 -1.70
N TYR A 114 11.93 -14.27 -2.06
CA TYR A 114 12.28 -15.62 -1.69
C TYR A 114 13.29 -16.31 -2.63
N SER A 115 13.50 -15.82 -3.85
CA SER A 115 14.33 -16.52 -4.85
C SER A 115 15.73 -15.91 -5.02
N ILE A 116 16.47 -15.77 -3.92
CA ILE A 116 17.94 -15.75 -3.95
C ILE A 116 18.41 -16.33 -2.62
N GLU A 117 18.87 -17.58 -2.66
CA GLU A 117 19.77 -18.28 -1.74
C GLU A 117 19.73 -17.96 -0.23
N ASN A 118 19.74 -19.02 0.59
CA ASN A 118 19.59 -19.06 2.06
C ASN A 118 20.42 -18.06 2.89
N LYS A 119 21.38 -17.32 2.30
CA LYS A 119 22.18 -16.28 2.99
C LYS A 119 21.53 -14.89 3.02
N ASN A 120 20.64 -14.53 2.08
CA ASN A 120 20.02 -13.19 2.03
C ASN A 120 18.57 -13.12 2.53
N LYS A 121 18.00 -14.25 2.97
CA LYS A 121 16.62 -14.35 3.48
C LYS A 121 16.34 -13.43 4.67
N ARG A 122 17.37 -13.03 5.41
CA ARG A 122 17.22 -12.18 6.60
C ARG A 122 16.95 -10.73 6.22
N ASP A 123 17.48 -10.23 5.11
CA ASP A 123 17.40 -8.81 4.77
C ASP A 123 16.04 -8.40 4.17
N GLY A 124 15.31 -9.37 3.57
CA GLY A 124 13.95 -9.16 3.07
C GLY A 124 12.85 -9.25 4.13
N LEU A 125 13.11 -9.92 5.27
CA LEU A 125 12.13 -10.10 6.35
C LEU A 125 12.42 -9.21 7.57
N ILE A 126 13.71 -8.97 7.87
CA ILE A 126 14.19 -8.18 9.00
C ILE A 126 15.30 -7.27 8.48
N ARG A 127 15.05 -5.96 8.41
CA ARG A 127 16.06 -5.01 7.92
C ARG A 127 17.29 -5.02 8.84
N ILE A 128 18.39 -5.60 8.36
CA ILE A 128 19.63 -5.70 9.11
C ILE A 128 20.35 -4.34 8.99
N PRO A 129 20.97 -3.80 10.06
CA PRO A 129 21.66 -2.52 9.98
C PRO A 129 22.77 -2.53 8.91
N TYR A 130 22.91 -1.41 8.19
CA TYR A 130 23.81 -1.19 7.04
C TYR A 130 25.27 -1.67 7.21
N LYS A 131 25.75 -1.84 8.45
CA LYS A 131 27.10 -2.31 8.76
C LYS A 131 27.31 -3.81 8.55
N LEU A 132 26.23 -4.61 8.56
CA LEU A 132 26.25 -6.07 8.41
C LEU A 132 25.61 -6.53 7.09
N ALA A 133 25.17 -5.58 6.25
CA ALA A 133 24.61 -5.89 4.94
C ALA A 133 25.71 -6.45 4.02
N PRO A 134 25.52 -7.62 3.40
CA PRO A 134 26.49 -8.15 2.43
C PRO A 134 26.60 -7.18 1.25
N LYS A 135 27.82 -6.67 1.02
CA LYS A 135 28.14 -5.57 0.10
C LYS A 135 27.99 -5.91 -1.40
N ARG A 136 27.33 -7.02 -1.77
CA ARG A 136 27.27 -7.44 -3.17
C ARG A 136 26.01 -8.25 -3.47
N SER A 137 25.17 -7.71 -4.35
CA SER A 137 24.02 -8.42 -4.91
C SER A 137 24.49 -9.52 -5.86
N VAL A 138 23.92 -10.72 -5.73
CA VAL A 138 24.22 -11.90 -6.57
C VAL A 138 23.99 -11.61 -8.06
N PHE A 139 23.13 -10.64 -8.39
CA PHE A 139 22.85 -10.21 -9.77
C PHE A 139 24.01 -9.49 -10.45
N ALA A 140 24.90 -8.84 -9.69
CA ALA A 140 26.13 -8.26 -10.26
C ALA A 140 27.16 -9.33 -10.63
N ASN A 141 27.07 -10.53 -10.03
CA ASN A 141 28.03 -11.61 -10.24
C ASN A 141 27.75 -12.43 -11.51
N ASN A 142 26.50 -12.46 -11.98
CA ASN A 142 26.12 -13.26 -13.15
C ASN A 142 26.57 -12.63 -14.49
N GLY A 143 26.90 -11.34 -14.51
CA GLY A 143 27.51 -10.68 -15.67
C GLY A 143 29.04 -10.83 -15.74
N GLU A 144 29.70 -11.12 -14.62
CA GLU A 144 31.17 -11.17 -14.55
C GLU A 144 31.70 -12.60 -14.78
N ASN A 145 30.97 -13.63 -14.35
CA ASN A 145 31.43 -15.03 -14.44
C ASN A 145 31.38 -15.63 -15.87
N ASN A 146 30.64 -14.99 -16.79
CA ASN A 146 30.66 -15.39 -18.20
C ASN A 146 31.90 -14.89 -18.97
N ASN A 147 32.63 -13.92 -18.44
CA ASN A 147 33.86 -13.40 -19.07
C ASN A 147 35.13 -14.12 -18.62
N LEU A 148 35.08 -14.85 -17.50
CA LEU A 148 36.23 -15.61 -16.98
C LEU A 148 36.29 -17.05 -17.51
N LYS A 149 35.17 -17.56 -18.04
CA LYS A 149 35.08 -18.93 -18.58
C LYS A 149 35.33 -19.01 -20.10
N GLY A 150 35.40 -17.87 -20.78
CA GLY A 150 35.73 -17.79 -22.21
C GLY A 150 37.22 -17.60 -22.51
N ASN A 151 38.07 -17.46 -21.49
CA ASN A 151 39.51 -17.17 -21.65
C ASN A 151 40.41 -18.31 -21.17
N THR A 152 39.86 -19.45 -20.74
CA THR A 152 40.62 -20.64 -20.33
C THR A 152 40.67 -21.74 -21.38
N ASP A 153 40.07 -21.51 -22.56
CA ASP A 153 39.98 -22.49 -23.64
C ASP A 153 40.89 -22.14 -24.85
N ILE A 154 41.87 -21.24 -24.65
CA ILE A 154 42.82 -20.78 -25.71
C ILE A 154 44.26 -21.30 -25.46
N ASP A 155 44.46 -22.08 -24.39
CA ASP A 155 45.81 -22.49 -23.93
C ASP A 155 46.06 -24.02 -24.05
N GLU A 156 45.55 -24.67 -25.11
CA GLU A 156 45.92 -26.06 -25.47
C GLU A 156 46.36 -26.19 -26.94
#